data_AF-A0A7W3TTN9-F1
#
_entry.id   AF-A0A7W3TTN9-F1
#
_cell.length_a   1.000
_cell.length_b   1.000
_cell.length_c   1.000
_cell.angle_alpha   90.00
_cell.angle_beta   90.00
_cell.angle_gamma   90.00
#
_symmetry.space_group_name_H-M   'P 1'
#
loop_
_entity.id
_entity.type
_entity.pdbx_description
1 polymer ?
#
loop_
_entity_poly.entity_id
_entity_poly.type
_entity_poly.pdbx_seq_one_letter_code
_entity_poly.pdbx_strand_id
1 'polypeptide(L)'
;MEIDHTFSSDEQFFDNLKNYCKIDQDFDDEILKIIVDAASLMIARAIKWESKPADYSDEPRFKIALMKQVKEDFYERGITADSYRPVLSSGIDGLINQISSEVNTDETTEHDGTNNVLLSPNGDQPRNSSTNQESEG
;
A
#
# COMPACT_ATOMS: atom_id res chain seq x y z
N MET A 1 -21.86 6.34 -6.38
CA MET A 1 -20.80 5.66 -5.61
C MET A 1 -21.12 5.93 -4.16
N GLU A 2 -21.33 4.89 -3.36
CA GLU A 2 -21.60 5.04 -1.92
C GLU A 2 -20.35 5.58 -1.24
N ILE A 3 -20.49 6.60 -0.39
CA ILE A 3 -19.37 7.15 0.38
C ILE A 3 -19.19 6.25 1.60
N ASP A 4 -17.95 5.80 1.81
CA ASP A 4 -17.60 4.96 2.95
C ASP A 4 -17.31 5.86 4.16
N HIS A 5 -18.13 5.75 5.19
CA HIS A 5 -18.05 6.53 6.42
C HIS A 5 -17.37 5.77 7.57
N THR A 6 -16.62 4.70 7.29
CA THR A 6 -16.02 3.82 8.31
C THR A 6 -15.27 4.60 9.40
N PHE A 7 -14.51 5.62 9.03
CA PHE A 7 -13.71 6.39 9.97
C PHE A 7 -14.43 7.63 10.53
N SER A 8 -15.31 8.26 9.76
CA SER A 8 -16.04 9.46 10.21
C SER A 8 -17.22 9.15 11.13
N SER A 9 -17.71 7.90 11.12
CA SER A 9 -18.78 7.41 12.00
C SER A 9 -18.29 6.66 13.24
N ASP A 10 -17.00 6.30 13.30
CA ASP A 10 -16.36 5.74 14.50
C ASP A 10 -16.03 6.88 15.48
N GLU A 11 -16.84 7.02 16.54
CA GLU A 11 -16.66 8.06 17.57
C GLU A 11 -15.27 8.00 18.22
N GLN A 12 -14.75 6.80 18.51
CA GLN A 12 -13.46 6.66 19.19
C GLN A 12 -12.31 7.06 18.26
N PHE A 13 -12.36 6.68 16.99
CA PHE A 13 -11.37 7.14 16.02
C PHE A 13 -11.47 8.66 15.79
N PHE A 14 -12.69 9.18 15.63
CA PHE A 14 -12.93 10.59 15.35
C PHE A 14 -12.45 11.50 16.49
N ASP A 15 -12.71 11.12 17.75
CA ASP A 15 -12.20 11.84 18.93
C ASP A 15 -10.67 11.84 18.98
N ASN A 16 -10.04 10.69 18.71
CA ASN A 16 -8.58 10.60 18.64
C ASN A 16 -7.99 11.46 17.52
N LEU A 17 -8.68 11.53 16.37
CA LEU A 17 -8.29 12.36 15.26
C LEU A 17 -8.38 13.85 15.60
N LYS A 18 -9.47 14.29 16.26
CA LYS A 18 -9.62 15.67 16.75
C LYS A 18 -8.50 16.04 17.72
N ASN A 19 -8.19 15.15 18.66
CA ASN A 19 -7.06 15.32 19.58
C ASN A 19 -5.71 15.43 18.85
N TYR A 20 -5.46 14.57 17.86
CA TYR A 20 -4.24 14.63 17.06
C TYR A 20 -4.11 15.95 16.27
N CYS A 21 -5.23 16.43 15.72
CA CYS A 21 -5.29 17.68 14.97
C CYS A 21 -5.34 18.93 15.86
N LYS A 22 -5.50 18.76 17.18
CA LYS A 22 -5.72 19.83 18.16
C LYS A 22 -6.96 20.67 17.84
N ILE A 23 -8.05 19.99 17.48
CA ILE A 23 -9.35 20.58 17.20
C ILE A 23 -10.21 20.39 18.44
N ASP A 24 -10.42 21.48 19.19
CA ASP A 24 -11.16 21.46 20.46
C ASP A 24 -12.63 21.90 20.28
N GLN A 25 -12.99 22.35 19.07
CA GLN A 25 -14.32 22.82 18.71
C GLN A 25 -15.13 21.77 17.95
N ASP A 26 -16.46 21.85 18.05
CA ASP A 26 -17.37 20.88 17.42
C ASP A 26 -18.17 21.47 16.25
N PHE A 27 -18.17 22.80 16.07
CA PHE A 27 -19.00 23.46 15.06
C PHE A 27 -18.64 23.09 13.61
N ASP A 28 -17.43 22.57 13.40
CA ASP A 28 -16.90 22.15 12.10
C ASP A 28 -16.88 20.63 11.93
N ASP A 29 -17.47 19.86 12.84
CA ASP A 29 -17.37 18.40 12.83
C ASP A 29 -17.89 17.79 11.52
N GLU A 30 -18.98 18.33 10.96
CA GLU A 30 -19.51 17.85 9.68
C GLU A 30 -18.55 18.12 8.52
N ILE A 31 -17.82 19.24 8.54
CA ILE A 31 -16.77 19.53 7.54
C ILE A 31 -15.58 18.60 7.76
N LEU A 32 -15.19 18.36 9.01
CA LEU A 32 -14.10 17.45 9.34
C LEU A 32 -14.41 16.02 8.89
N LYS A 33 -15.64 15.54 9.07
CA LYS A 33 -16.09 14.22 8.57
C LYS A 33 -15.96 14.11 7.05
N ILE A 34 -16.34 15.14 6.30
CA ILE A 34 -16.17 15.17 4.83
C ILE A 34 -14.69 15.05 4.45
N ILE A 35 -13.80 15.74 5.16
CA ILE A 35 -12.36 15.67 4.93
C ILE A 35 -11.83 14.26 5.24
N VAL A 36 -12.28 13.65 6.34
CA VAL A 36 -11.94 12.27 6.72
C VAL A 36 -12.37 11.27 5.64
N ASP A 37 -13.59 11.38 5.13
CA ASP A 37 -14.13 10.49 4.09
C ASP A 37 -13.34 10.64 2.78
N ALA A 38 -13.05 11.88 2.38
CA ALA A 38 -12.27 12.14 1.17
C ALA A 38 -10.83 11.62 1.29
N ALA A 39 -10.14 11.95 2.38
CA ALA A 39 -8.77 11.54 2.62
C ALA A 39 -8.63 10.02 2.72
N SER A 40 -9.55 9.35 3.43
CA SER A 40 -9.52 7.89 3.58
C SER A 40 -9.72 7.19 2.23
N LEU A 41 -10.62 7.68 1.38
CA LEU A 41 -10.81 7.15 0.03
C LEU A 41 -9.57 7.35 -0.85
N MET A 42 -8.95 8.54 -0.79
CA MET A 42 -7.73 8.83 -1.54
C MET A 42 -6.57 7.91 -1.13
N ILE A 43 -6.38 7.71 0.17
CA ILE A 43 -5.31 6.84 0.69
C ILE A 43 -5.58 5.37 0.32
N ALA A 44 -6.80 4.88 0.49
CA ALA A 44 -7.16 3.50 0.14
C ALA A 44 -6.84 3.20 -1.33
N ARG A 45 -7.21 4.12 -2.24
CA ARG A 45 -6.95 3.99 -3.67
C ARG A 45 -5.49 4.14 -4.07
N ALA A 46 -4.70 4.89 -3.28
CA ALA A 46 -3.27 4.98 -3.49
C ALA A 46 -2.54 3.69 -3.09
N ILE A 47 -3.09 2.92 -2.14
CA ILE A 47 -2.58 1.61 -1.76
C ILE A 47 -2.94 0.57 -2.82
N LYS A 48 -4.24 0.47 -3.17
CA LYS A 48 -4.77 -0.37 -4.24
C LYS A 48 -6.03 0.26 -4.81
N TRP A 49 -6.09 0.43 -6.13
CA TRP A 49 -7.11 1.26 -6.80
C TRP A 49 -8.56 0.86 -6.50
N GLU A 50 -8.87 -0.43 -6.42
CA GLU A 50 -10.22 -0.91 -6.11
C GLU A 50 -10.58 -0.91 -4.62
N SER A 51 -9.62 -0.63 -3.73
CA SER A 51 -9.87 -0.69 -2.30
C SER A 51 -10.78 0.43 -1.81
N LYS A 52 -11.43 0.13 -0.69
CA LYS A 52 -12.27 1.03 0.09
C LYS A 52 -11.60 1.32 1.44
N PRO A 53 -11.93 2.45 2.08
CA PRO A 53 -11.47 2.74 3.44
C PRO A 53 -11.69 1.59 4.43
N ALA A 54 -12.85 0.92 4.37
CA ALA A 54 -13.17 -0.22 5.24
C ALA A 54 -12.15 -1.37 5.18
N ASP A 55 -11.49 -1.59 4.04
CA ASP A 55 -10.50 -2.66 3.84
C ASP A 55 -9.27 -2.49 4.75
N TYR A 56 -9.01 -1.26 5.22
CA TYR A 56 -7.86 -0.90 6.05
C TYR A 56 -8.27 -0.43 7.46
N SER A 57 -9.50 -0.71 7.88
CA SER A 57 -10.05 -0.31 9.18
C SER A 57 -9.26 -0.86 10.38
N ASP A 58 -8.55 -1.98 10.23
CA ASP A 58 -7.69 -2.56 11.26
C ASP A 58 -6.19 -2.26 11.06
N GLU A 59 -5.79 -1.58 9.98
CA GLU A 59 -4.39 -1.30 9.65
C GLU A 59 -3.89 -0.01 10.35
N PRO A 60 -2.98 -0.09 11.33
CA PRO A 60 -2.55 1.08 12.10
C PRO A 60 -1.81 2.13 11.25
N ARG A 61 -1.03 1.71 10.25
CA ARG A 61 -0.31 2.64 9.35
C ARG A 61 -1.28 3.45 8.50
N PHE A 62 -2.40 2.84 8.10
CA PHE A 62 -3.48 3.53 7.40
C PHE A 62 -4.10 4.61 8.29
N LYS A 63 -4.44 4.27 9.54
CA LYS A 63 -4.96 5.24 10.52
C LYS A 63 -4.00 6.41 10.75
N ILE A 64 -2.69 6.14 10.84
CA ILE A 64 -1.66 7.18 10.99
C ILE A 64 -1.59 8.07 9.74
N ALA A 65 -1.60 7.48 8.54
CA ALA A 65 -1.62 8.22 7.29
C ALA A 65 -2.87 9.10 7.17
N LEU A 66 -4.04 8.57 7.54
CA LEU A 66 -5.30 9.29 7.54
C LEU A 66 -5.27 10.51 8.48
N MET A 67 -4.84 10.31 9.73
CA MET A 67 -4.71 11.43 10.69
C MET A 67 -3.73 12.50 10.21
N LYS A 68 -2.61 12.11 9.59
CA LYS A 68 -1.65 13.04 9.00
C LYS A 68 -2.27 13.84 7.85
N GLN A 69 -2.93 13.16 6.92
CA GLN A 69 -3.56 13.77 5.76
C GLN A 69 -4.65 14.76 6.17
N VAL A 70 -5.58 14.32 7.03
CA VAL A 70 -6.70 15.15 7.51
C VAL A 70 -6.21 16.40 8.22
N LYS A 71 -5.12 16.30 8.98
CA LYS A 71 -4.51 17.46 9.63
C LYS A 71 -4.03 18.52 8.63
N GLU A 72 -3.33 18.10 7.57
CA GLU A 72 -2.86 19.03 6.52
C GLU A 72 -4.05 19.65 5.78
N ASP A 73 -5.01 18.83 5.34
CA ASP A 73 -6.20 19.27 4.61
C ASP A 73 -7.05 20.26 5.44
N PHE A 74 -7.22 19.96 6.74
CA PHE A 74 -7.97 20.82 7.65
C PHE A 74 -7.23 22.14 7.95
N TYR A 75 -5.91 22.15 7.95
CA TYR A 75 -5.10 23.36 8.10
C TYR A 75 -5.15 24.22 6.83
N GLU A 76 -5.04 23.60 5.66
CA GLU A 76 -4.99 24.28 4.37
C GLU A 76 -6.34 24.85 3.94
N ARG A 77 -7.48 24.30 4.40
CA ARG A 77 -8.83 24.82 4.06
C ARG A 77 -9.00 26.31 4.37
N GLY A 78 -8.26 26.83 5.37
CA GLY A 78 -8.28 28.24 5.74
C GLY A 78 -7.33 29.14 4.93
N ILE A 79 -6.37 28.54 4.21
CA ILE A 79 -5.29 29.25 3.50
C ILE A 79 -5.55 29.23 1.98
N THR A 80 -6.10 28.13 1.46
CA THR A 80 -6.25 27.88 0.02
C THR A 80 -7.70 27.74 -0.41
N ALA A 81 -8.69 28.26 0.34
CA ALA A 81 -10.12 28.08 0.06
C ALA A 81 -10.54 28.29 -1.42
N ASP A 82 -9.92 29.26 -2.11
CA ASP A 82 -10.19 29.56 -3.53
C ASP A 82 -9.43 28.66 -4.53
N SER A 83 -8.50 27.82 -4.06
CA SER A 83 -7.60 26.98 -4.89
C SER A 83 -7.32 25.59 -4.29
N TYR A 84 -8.09 25.17 -3.29
CA TYR A 84 -7.86 23.92 -2.58
C TYR A 84 -8.03 22.74 -3.54
N ARG A 85 -6.95 21.97 -3.71
CA ARG A 85 -6.97 20.69 -4.40
C ARG A 85 -6.53 19.63 -3.40
N PRO A 86 -7.37 18.63 -3.11
CA PRO A 86 -6.96 17.51 -2.28
C PRO A 86 -5.80 16.79 -2.97
N VAL A 87 -4.62 16.80 -2.35
CA VAL A 87 -3.44 16.07 -2.80
C VAL A 87 -2.89 15.31 -1.60
N LEU A 88 -2.43 14.08 -1.82
CA LEU A 88 -1.78 13.31 -0.77
C LEU A 88 -0.50 14.05 -0.33
N SER A 89 -0.37 14.26 0.97
CA SER A 89 0.81 14.85 1.57
C SER A 89 2.02 13.94 1.34
N SER A 90 3.15 14.52 0.95
CA SER A 90 4.40 13.76 0.80
C SER A 90 4.85 13.05 2.08
N GLY A 91 4.34 13.48 3.24
CA GLY A 91 4.61 12.87 4.54
C GLY A 91 3.97 11.50 4.76
N ILE A 92 3.10 11.02 3.86
CA ILE A 92 2.41 9.71 4.01
C ILE A 92 2.79 8.68 2.94
N ASP A 93 3.57 9.06 1.92
CA ASP A 93 4.00 8.16 0.82
C ASP A 93 4.70 6.90 1.33
N GLY A 94 5.55 7.04 2.36
CA GLY A 94 6.25 5.91 2.96
C GLY A 94 5.32 4.89 3.59
N LEU A 95 4.23 5.33 4.22
CA LEU A 95 3.23 4.46 4.82
C LEU A 95 2.38 3.77 3.74
N ILE A 96 1.96 4.53 2.72
CA ILE A 96 1.21 4.00 1.58
C ILE A 96 2.03 2.92 0.87
N ASN A 97 3.29 3.18 0.56
CA ASN A 97 4.15 2.23 -0.14
C ASN A 97 4.40 0.95 0.66
N GLN A 98 4.55 1.05 1.98
CA GLN A 98 4.68 -0.13 2.85
C GLN A 98 3.43 -1.03 2.77
N ILE A 99 2.25 -0.45 3.00
CA ILE A 99 0.98 -1.20 2.95
C ILE A 99 0.76 -1.76 1.53
N SER A 100 0.97 -0.93 0.51
CA SER A 100 0.80 -1.32 -0.90
C SER A 100 1.73 -2.47 -1.28
N SER A 101 2.96 -2.50 -0.78
CA SER A 101 3.88 -3.60 -1.04
C SER A 101 3.37 -4.92 -0.49
N GLU A 102 2.76 -4.93 0.70
CA GLU A 102 2.23 -6.13 1.36
C GLU A 102 0.95 -6.63 0.66
N VAL A 103 0.03 -5.70 0.36
CA VAL A 103 -1.26 -6.00 -0.30
C VAL A 103 -1.06 -6.54 -1.72
N ASN A 104 -0.10 -5.99 -2.47
CA ASN A 104 0.13 -6.38 -3.86
C ASN A 104 1.10 -7.58 -4.00
N THR A 105 1.83 -7.96 -2.95
CA THR A 105 2.66 -9.20 -2.99
C THR A 105 1.85 -10.48 -2.96
N ASP A 106 0.65 -10.46 -2.37
CA ASP A 106 -0.22 -11.65 -2.29
C ASP A 106 -0.74 -12.13 -3.66
N GLU A 107 -0.64 -11.34 -4.72
CA GLU A 107 -1.05 -11.73 -6.08
C GLU A 107 0.01 -12.56 -6.86
N THR A 108 1.19 -12.83 -6.28
CA THR A 108 2.29 -13.55 -6.99
C THR A 108 2.68 -14.92 -6.43
N THR A 109 1.93 -15.50 -5.48
CA THR A 109 2.25 -16.84 -4.92
C THR A 109 1.44 -18.00 -5.46
N GLU A 110 0.71 -17.83 -6.56
CA GLU A 110 0.11 -18.94 -7.32
C GLU A 110 0.60 -18.97 -8.77
N HIS A 111 1.87 -19.30 -8.99
CA HIS A 111 2.27 -19.90 -10.26
C HIS A 111 3.39 -20.94 -10.07
N ASP A 112 2.95 -22.20 -10.13
CA ASP A 112 3.65 -23.37 -10.64
C ASP A 112 4.80 -23.98 -9.83
N GLY A 113 4.41 -24.64 -8.74
CA GLY A 113 5.15 -25.82 -8.26
C GLY A 113 4.90 -27.04 -9.15
N THR A 114 5.40 -27.05 -10.38
CA THR A 114 5.63 -28.29 -11.12
C THR A 114 7.11 -28.45 -11.52
N ASN A 115 7.76 -29.34 -10.78
CA ASN A 115 8.81 -30.26 -11.21
C ASN A 115 9.63 -29.86 -12.44
N ASN A 116 10.82 -29.28 -12.22
CA ASN A 116 11.93 -29.49 -13.14
C ASN A 116 13.03 -30.31 -12.47
N VAL A 117 13.17 -31.52 -13.02
CA VAL A 117 14.16 -32.53 -12.72
C VAL A 117 15.57 -31.94 -12.80
N LEU A 118 16.36 -32.28 -11.79
CA LEU A 118 17.80 -32.19 -11.67
C LEU A 118 18.54 -32.48 -13.01
N LEU A 119 19.21 -31.48 -13.56
CA LEU A 119 20.31 -31.65 -14.52
C LEU A 119 21.50 -30.81 -14.06
N SER A 120 22.36 -31.43 -13.24
CA SER A 120 23.68 -30.91 -12.92
C SER A 120 24.53 -30.85 -14.20
N PRO A 121 25.18 -29.71 -14.53
CA PRO A 121 26.11 -29.65 -15.64
C PRO A 121 27.51 -30.00 -15.13
N ASN A 122 27.77 -31.27 -14.83
CA ASN A 122 29.13 -31.79 -14.69
C ASN A 122 29.21 -33.11 -15.44
N GLY A 123 29.31 -32.99 -16.77
CA GLY A 123 29.71 -34.09 -17.63
C GLY A 123 31.22 -34.29 -17.51
N ASP A 124 31.63 -35.18 -16.62
CA ASP A 124 32.96 -35.78 -16.64
C ASP A 124 33.22 -36.37 -18.03
N GLN A 125 34.23 -35.84 -18.72
CA GLN A 125 34.83 -36.47 -19.89
C GLN A 125 35.76 -37.60 -19.42
N PRO A 126 35.46 -38.88 -19.69
CA PRO A 126 36.43 -39.93 -19.43
C PRO A 126 37.53 -39.88 -20.50
N ARG A 127 38.76 -39.63 -20.06
CA ARG A 127 39.96 -40.01 -20.82
C ARG A 127 39.90 -41.52 -21.05
N ASN A 128 39.86 -41.95 -22.30
CA ASN A 128 40.25 -43.31 -22.63
C ASN A 128 41.19 -43.31 -23.83
N SER A 129 42.47 -43.58 -23.51
CA SER A 129 43.49 -43.99 -24.44
C SER A 129 43.23 -45.45 -24.80
N SER A 130 43.10 -45.79 -26.08
CA SER A 130 43.45 -47.12 -26.56
C SER A 130 43.79 -47.07 -28.05
N THR A 131 45.08 -47.31 -28.27
CA THR A 131 45.76 -47.84 -29.45
C THR A 131 44.88 -48.71 -30.33
N ASN A 132 44.96 -48.53 -31.64
CA ASN A 132 44.93 -49.63 -32.60
C ASN A 132 46.00 -49.39 -33.68
N GLN A 133 46.95 -50.31 -33.72
CA GLN A 133 47.86 -50.54 -34.85
C GLN A 133 47.11 -51.28 -35.95
N GLU A 134 47.42 -50.95 -37.20
CA GLU A 134 47.62 -51.82 -38.38
C GLU A 134 47.55 -50.90 -39.61
N SER A 135 48.17 -51.12 -40.76
CA SER A 135 49.38 -51.81 -41.19
C SER A 135 49.41 -51.51 -42.70
N GLU A 136 50.60 -51.22 -43.24
CA GLU A 136 51.02 -51.39 -44.63
C GLU A 136 50.35 -50.61 -45.78
N GLY A 137 51.21 -50.03 -46.63
CA GLY A 137 50.91 -49.32 -47.87
C GLY A 137 52.05 -48.39 -48.26
#